data_AF-A0A950WKA5-F1
#
_entry.id   AF-A0A950WKA5-F1
#
_cell.length_a   1.000
_cell.length_b   1.000
_cell.length_c   1.000
_cell.angle_alpha   90.00
_cell.angle_beta   90.00
_cell.angle_gamma   90.00
#
_symmetry.space_group_name_H-M   'P 1'
#
loop_
_entity.id
_entity.type
_entity.pdbx_description
1 polymer ?
#
loop_
_entity_poly.entity_id
_entity_poly.type
_entity_poly.pdbx_seq_one_letter_code
_entity_poly.pdbx_strand_id
1 'polypeptide(L)' 'LGMKDVGLALKAGEQANVPLPFASVLRDAFLDAMANGDTDKDWAAIARVAARKAGLQDND' A
#
# COMPACT_ATOMS: atom_id res chain seq x y z
N LEU A 1 10.24 4.07 1.58
CA LEU A 1 10.17 3.75 3.02
C LEU A 1 8.93 2.91 3.36
N GLY A 2 7.69 3.38 3.17
CA GLY A 2 6.49 2.64 3.64
C GLY A 2 6.30 1.21 3.11
N MET A 3 6.57 0.96 1.83
CA MET A 3 6.46 -0.40 1.24
C MET A 3 7.44 -1.39 1.87
N LYS A 4 8.65 -0.95 2.22
CA LYS A 4 9.67 -1.80 2.83
C LYS A 4 9.21 -2.30 4.20
N ASP A 5 8.62 -1.41 5.00
CA ASP A 5 8.15 -1.74 6.35
C ASP A 5 6.97 -2.72 6.31
N VAL A 6 6.04 -2.52 5.37
CA VAL A 6 4.93 -3.48 5.14
C VAL A 6 5.46 -4.85 4.70
N GLY A 7 6.48 -4.88 3.85
CA GLY A 7 7.14 -6.12 3.46
C GLY A 7 7.80 -6.85 4.64
N LEU A 8 8.49 -6.12 5.52
CA LEU A 8 9.09 -6.68 6.73
C LEU A 8 8.02 -7.22 7.70
N ALA A 9 6.91 -6.49 7.89
CA ALA A 9 5.80 -6.92 8.75
C ALA A 9 5.15 -8.20 8.23
N LEU A 10 4.85 -8.28 6.93
CA LEU A 10 4.29 -9.49 6.31
C LEU A 10 5.21 -10.71 6.48
N LYS A 11 6.51 -10.53 6.25
CA LYS A 11 7.50 -11.59 6.43
C LYS A 11 7.59 -12.06 7.89
N ALA A 12 7.55 -11.13 8.84
CA ALA A 12 7.54 -11.45 10.26
C ALA A 12 6.24 -12.20 10.67
N GLY A 13 5.09 -11.78 10.14
CA GLY A 13 3.80 -12.46 10.36
C GLY A 13 3.78 -13.88 9.80
N GLU A 14 4.32 -14.08 8.60
CA GLU A 14 4.47 -15.40 7.98
C GLU A 14 5.35 -16.34 8.83
N GLN A 15 6.49 -15.84 9.34
CA GLN A 15 7.36 -16.61 10.22
C GLN A 15 6.70 -16.99 11.55
N ALA A 16 5.80 -16.14 12.05
CA ALA A 16 5.09 -16.36 13.31
C ALA A 16 3.74 -17.10 13.13
N ASN A 17 3.35 -17.48 11.91
CA ASN A 17 2.00 -17.97 11.58
C ASN A 17 0.87 -17.02 12.04
N VAL A 18 1.12 -15.71 12.04
CA VAL A 18 0.14 -14.68 12.40
C VAL A 18 -0.34 -14.00 11.11
N PRO A 19 -1.61 -14.19 10.71
CA PRO A 19 -2.14 -13.52 9.54
C PRO A 19 -2.24 -12.01 9.78
N LEU A 20 -1.69 -11.21 8.85
CA LEU A 20 -1.71 -9.75 8.88
C LEU A 20 -2.53 -9.19 7.69
N PRO A 21 -3.86 -9.35 7.69
CA PRO A 21 -4.70 -9.01 6.54
C PRO A 21 -4.59 -7.53 6.12
N PHE A 22 -4.47 -6.61 7.08
CA PHE A 22 -4.27 -5.19 6.79
C PHE A 22 -2.92 -4.90 6.13
N ALA A 23 -1.86 -5.64 6.47
CA ALA A 23 -0.57 -5.48 5.83
C ALA A 23 -0.62 -5.95 4.36
N SER A 24 -1.41 -6.98 4.04
CA SER A 24 -1.65 -7.39 2.66
C SER A 24 -2.36 -6.31 1.85
N VAL A 25 -3.41 -5.69 2.42
CA VAL A 25 -4.12 -4.57 1.77
C VAL A 25 -3.20 -3.38 1.52
N LEU A 26 -2.34 -3.04 2.48
CA LEU A 26 -1.36 -1.96 2.33
C LEU A 26 -0.32 -2.28 1.23
N ARG A 27 0.16 -3.52 1.17
CA ARG A 27 1.08 -3.97 0.10
C ARG A 27 0.45 -3.78 -1.27
N ASP A 28 -0.82 -4.18 -1.43
CA ASP A 28 -1.51 -4.06 -2.70
C ASP A 28 -1.74 -2.58 -3.07
N ALA A 29 -2.01 -1.71 -2.09
CA ALA A 29 -2.08 -0.26 -2.32
C ALA A 29 -0.72 0.33 -2.75
N PHE A 30 0.40 -0.15 -2.21
CA PHE A 30 1.73 0.25 -2.65
C PHE A 30 2.05 -0.24 -4.08
N LEU A 31 1.61 -1.45 -4.45
CA LEU A 31 1.74 -1.96 -5.80
C LEU A 31 0.92 -1.11 -6.80
N ASP A 32 -0.33 -0.78 -6.45
CA ASP A 32 -1.17 0.13 -7.23
C ASP A 32 -0.52 1.51 -7.39
N ALA A 33 0.09 2.05 -6.33
CA ALA A 33 0.81 3.33 -6.38
C ALA A 33 2.01 3.28 -7.34
N MET A 34 2.83 2.23 -7.28
CA MET A 34 3.97 2.06 -8.19
C MET A 34 3.53 1.92 -9.64
N ALA A 35 2.45 1.18 -9.92
CA ALA A 35 1.90 1.05 -11.26
C ALA A 35 1.44 2.40 -11.85
N ASN A 36 1.08 3.36 -11.00
CA ASN A 36 0.65 4.71 -11.38
C ASN A 36 1.77 5.77 -11.34
N GLY A 37 3.04 5.36 -11.17
CA GLY A 37 4.19 6.27 -11.21
C GLY A 37 4.43 7.11 -9.95
N ASP A 38 3.77 6.78 -8.83
CA ASP A 38 3.95 7.46 -7.53
C ASP A 38 5.11 6.86 -6.70
N THR A 39 6.14 6.32 -7.36
CA THR A 39 7.21 5.48 -6.77
C THR A 39 8.02 6.17 -5.66
N ASP A 40 8.09 7.50 -5.65
CA ASP A 40 8.83 8.30 -4.67
C ASP A 40 8.00 8.75 -3.44
N LYS A 41 6.70 8.41 -3.35
CA LYS A 41 5.82 8.90 -2.28
C LYS A 41 5.48 7.84 -1.24
N ASP A 42 6.30 7.82 -0.19
CA ASP A 42 6.35 6.76 0.82
C ASP A 42 5.08 6.46 1.62
N TRP A 43 4.14 7.39 1.73
CA TRP A 43 2.84 7.19 2.40
C TRP A 43 1.72 7.98 1.74
N ALA A 44 2.04 9.16 1.18
CA ALA A 44 1.09 9.98 0.43
C ALA A 44 0.52 9.27 -0.81
N ALA A 45 1.23 8.29 -1.37
CA ALA A 45 0.72 7.50 -2.49
C ALA A 45 -0.44 6.59 -2.09
N ILE A 46 -0.47 6.07 -0.85
CA ILE A 46 -1.61 5.29 -0.35
C ILE A 46 -2.86 6.17 -0.26
N ALA A 47 -2.71 7.42 0.21
CA ALA A 47 -3.83 8.36 0.27
C ALA A 47 -4.40 8.67 -1.13
N ARG A 48 -3.54 8.75 -2.15
CA ARG A 48 -3.96 8.89 -3.56
C ARG A 48 -4.66 7.64 -4.08
N VAL A 49 -4.15 6.45 -3.76
CA VAL A 49 -4.80 5.18 -4.10
C VAL A 49 -6.17 5.08 -3.42
N ALA A 50 -6.27 5.47 -2.15
CA ALA A 50 -7.53 5.50 -1.42
C ALA A 50 -8.52 6.50 -2.03
N ALA A 51 -8.07 7.70 -2.42
CA ALA A 51 -8.88 8.67 -3.13
C ALA A 51 -9.36 8.13 -4.49
N ARG A 52 -8.50 7.44 -5.26
CA ARG A 52 -8.91 6.75 -6.50
C ARG A 52 -9.96 5.68 -6.26
N LYS A 53 -9.73 4.80 -5.28
CA LYS A 53 -10.69 3.74 -4.92
C LYS A 53 -12.03 4.29 -4.44
N ALA A 54 -12.02 5.48 -3.83
CA ALA A 54 -13.22 6.21 -3.42
C ALA A 54 -13.88 7.01 -4.56
N GLY A 55 -13.34 6.98 -5.78
CA GLY A 55 -13.86 7.77 -6.92
C GLY A 55 -13.60 9.28 -6.80
N LEU A 56 -12.72 9.70 -5.89
CA LEU A 56 -12.41 11.12 -5.62
C LEU A 56 -11.34 11.70 -6.58
N GLN A 57 -10.87 10.94 -7.57
CA GLN A 57 -9.96 11.44 -8.61
C GLN A 57 -10.66 11.73 -9.95
N ASP A 58 -11.98 11.69 -10.00
CA ASP A 58 -12.74 12.04 -11.20
C ASP A 58 -13.56 13.31 -10.92
N ASN A 59 -13.03 14.45 -11.38
CA ASN A 59 -13.71 15.70 -11.75
C ASN A 59 -12.63 16.78 -11.96
N ASP A 60 -11.95 16.72 -13.11
CA ASP A 60 -11.57 17.86 -13.98
C ASP A 60 -10.95 17.33 -15.29
#